data_AF-A0A259D896-F1
#
_entry.id   AF-A0A259D896-F1
#
_cell.length_a   1.000
_cell.length_b   1.000
_cell.length_c   1.000
_cell.angle_alpha   90.00
_cell.angle_beta   90.00
_cell.angle_gamma   90.00
#
_symmetry.space_group_name_H-M   'P 1'
#
loop_
_entity.id
_entity.type
_entity.pdbx_description
1 polymer ?
#
loop_
_entity_poly.entity_id
_entity_poly.type
_entity_poly.pdbx_seq_one_letter_code
_entity_poly.pdbx_strand_id
1 'polypeptide(L)'
;DADMEGARAALDQLDGRAFALDIAMADLWFDINSNGQRDPGEEVAAVAGLLGGGRIQSVAVEAPVITFDTADAAWLSAYTHFLSAFAATALAYDPEPAIQRVIDSSAALYALWGDTPPPNAMDMMFGRQVDRVAMVLLALSRTPDADLARDAHAHLLAMIADNRRFWAKVALEPDNRNEWVPNDRQVSGLGIIMPPGTGERWQAVLADAEKILQGDLLIPHWRFGAEAGINLAKLFENPPAIDLLTFIQGEGLLPYAEKGPRATPLAWTEFERLVQGDAMLFAVFLN
;
A
#
# COMPACT_ATOMS: atom_id res chain seq x y z
N ASP A 1 -12.12 -7.81 -5.72
CA ASP A 1 -11.07 -8.84 -5.78
C ASP A 1 -11.07 -9.62 -7.10
N ALA A 2 -12.25 -10.00 -7.65
CA ALA A 2 -12.35 -10.76 -8.90
C ALA A 2 -11.47 -10.27 -10.08
N ASP A 3 -11.36 -8.95 -10.30
CA ASP A 3 -10.49 -8.42 -11.37
C ASP A 3 -8.99 -8.65 -11.08
N MET A 4 -8.57 -8.52 -9.81
CA MET A 4 -7.21 -8.79 -9.37
C MET A 4 -6.89 -10.29 -9.43
N GLU A 5 -7.84 -11.15 -9.05
CA GLU A 5 -7.72 -12.59 -9.25
C GLU A 5 -7.59 -12.95 -10.73
N GLY A 6 -8.37 -12.32 -11.60
CA GLY A 6 -8.28 -12.49 -13.05
C GLY A 6 -6.90 -12.12 -13.60
N ALA A 7 -6.33 -11.01 -13.11
CA ALA A 7 -4.97 -10.59 -13.45
C ALA A 7 -3.93 -11.62 -12.99
N ARG A 8 -3.99 -12.09 -11.73
CA ARG A 8 -3.09 -13.14 -11.22
C ARG A 8 -3.20 -14.43 -12.02
N ALA A 9 -4.41 -14.89 -12.33
CA ALA A 9 -4.64 -16.09 -13.12
C ALA A 9 -4.08 -15.99 -14.56
N ALA A 10 -4.00 -14.79 -15.13
CA ALA A 10 -3.32 -14.56 -16.40
C ALA A 10 -1.79 -14.61 -16.25
N LEU A 11 -1.25 -14.02 -15.17
CA LEU A 11 0.18 -14.04 -14.85
C LEU A 11 0.70 -15.45 -14.55
N ASP A 12 -0.07 -16.27 -13.84
CA ASP A 12 0.28 -17.65 -13.50
C ASP A 12 0.51 -18.51 -14.75
N GLN A 13 -0.18 -18.22 -15.84
CA GLN A 13 0.03 -18.93 -17.11
C GLN A 13 1.43 -18.66 -17.68
N LEU A 14 2.09 -17.57 -17.31
CA LEU A 14 3.42 -17.21 -17.79
C LEU A 14 4.53 -17.91 -17.01
N ASP A 15 4.24 -18.57 -15.89
CA ASP A 15 5.28 -19.18 -15.06
C ASP A 15 6.06 -20.27 -15.80
N GLY A 16 7.37 -20.33 -15.55
CA GLY A 16 8.30 -21.24 -16.22
C GLY A 16 8.60 -20.92 -17.69
N ARG A 17 8.02 -19.87 -18.28
CA ARG A 17 8.29 -19.45 -19.66
C ARG A 17 9.04 -18.12 -19.69
N ALA A 18 10.23 -18.10 -20.30
CA ALA A 18 10.92 -16.84 -20.57
C ALA A 18 10.15 -16.05 -21.64
N PHE A 19 9.93 -14.77 -21.38
CA PHE A 19 9.32 -13.84 -22.33
C PHE A 19 9.89 -12.44 -22.10
N ALA A 20 9.71 -11.57 -23.10
CA ALA A 20 10.03 -10.16 -23.03
C ALA A 20 9.01 -9.39 -23.89
N LEU A 21 8.37 -8.38 -23.32
CA LEU A 21 7.35 -7.56 -23.96
C LEU A 21 7.73 -6.09 -23.85
N ASP A 22 8.00 -5.44 -24.98
CA ASP A 22 8.23 -4.00 -24.97
C ASP A 22 6.89 -3.26 -24.83
N ILE A 23 6.77 -2.48 -23.75
CA ILE A 23 5.62 -1.65 -23.42
C ILE A 23 6.06 -0.19 -23.53
N ALA A 24 5.54 0.52 -24.52
CA ALA A 24 5.68 1.97 -24.56
C ALA A 24 4.74 2.58 -23.52
N MET A 25 5.28 3.31 -22.55
CA MET A 25 4.48 3.93 -21.49
C MET A 25 3.47 4.95 -22.05
N ALA A 26 3.75 5.49 -23.23
CA ALA A 26 2.83 6.38 -23.95
C ALA A 26 1.56 5.68 -24.44
N ASP A 27 1.55 4.34 -24.56
CA ASP A 27 0.38 3.57 -25.00
C ASP A 27 -0.55 3.23 -23.82
N LEU A 28 -0.06 3.35 -22.59
CA LEU A 28 -0.84 3.08 -21.38
C LEU A 28 -1.66 4.31 -20.95
N TRP A 29 -2.89 4.06 -20.54
CA TRP A 29 -3.83 5.05 -20.00
C TRP A 29 -4.83 4.37 -19.07
N PHE A 30 -5.43 5.15 -18.18
CA PHE A 30 -6.46 4.70 -17.25
C PHE A 30 -7.82 5.26 -17.70
N ASP A 31 -8.77 4.37 -17.98
CA ASP A 31 -10.15 4.77 -18.30
C ASP A 31 -10.89 5.22 -17.03
N ILE A 32 -10.55 6.40 -16.52
CA ILE A 32 -11.01 6.93 -15.24
C ILE A 32 -12.52 7.18 -15.29
N ASN A 33 -13.01 7.62 -16.44
CA ASN A 33 -14.44 7.89 -16.64
C ASN A 33 -15.21 6.67 -17.18
N SER A 34 -14.53 5.55 -17.43
CA SER A 34 -15.10 4.29 -17.92
C SER A 34 -15.83 4.41 -19.26
N ASN A 35 -15.36 5.29 -20.16
CA ASN A 35 -15.96 5.54 -21.47
C ASN A 35 -15.31 4.74 -22.62
N GLY A 36 -14.24 4.01 -22.35
CA GLY A 36 -13.50 3.20 -23.31
C GLY A 36 -12.68 3.99 -24.33
N GLN A 37 -12.46 5.28 -24.11
CA GLN A 37 -11.68 6.18 -24.97
C GLN A 37 -10.60 6.88 -24.18
N ARG A 38 -9.42 7.04 -24.78
CA ARG A 38 -8.33 7.77 -24.15
C ARG A 38 -8.62 9.26 -24.14
N ASP A 39 -8.90 9.81 -22.97
CA ASP A 39 -9.12 11.24 -22.78
C ASP A 39 -7.90 11.97 -22.19
N PRO A 40 -7.78 13.31 -22.39
CA PRO A 40 -6.71 14.09 -21.76
C PRO A 40 -6.77 14.01 -20.24
N GLY A 41 -5.63 13.68 -19.60
CA GLY A 41 -5.51 13.50 -18.15
C GLY A 41 -5.58 12.04 -17.69
N GLU A 42 -5.86 11.11 -18.60
CA GLU A 42 -5.88 9.66 -18.34
C GLU A 42 -4.53 8.98 -18.63
N GLU A 43 -3.54 9.72 -19.11
CA GLU A 43 -2.22 9.16 -19.38
C GLU A 43 -1.53 8.72 -18.08
N VAL A 44 -0.82 7.59 -18.13
CA VAL A 44 -0.10 7.07 -16.95
C VAL A 44 0.83 8.12 -16.34
N ALA A 45 1.50 8.94 -17.14
CA ALA A 45 2.36 10.00 -16.64
C ALA A 45 1.59 11.10 -15.87
N ALA A 46 0.37 11.44 -16.31
CA ALA A 46 -0.48 12.41 -15.62
C ALA A 46 -0.97 11.85 -14.27
N VAL A 47 -1.36 10.58 -14.23
CA VAL A 47 -1.84 9.90 -13.01
C VAL A 47 -0.68 9.59 -12.04
N ALA A 48 0.45 9.10 -12.53
CA ALA A 48 1.64 8.83 -11.73
C ALA A 48 2.25 10.10 -11.15
N GLY A 49 2.24 11.21 -11.91
CA GLY A 49 2.65 12.53 -11.42
C GLY A 49 1.78 13.03 -10.25
N LEU A 50 0.48 12.71 -10.27
CA LEU A 50 -0.48 13.00 -9.20
C LEU A 50 -0.24 12.15 -7.93
N LEU A 51 0.22 10.90 -8.09
CA LEU A 51 0.44 9.96 -6.99
C LEU A 51 1.85 10.04 -6.37
N GLY A 52 2.88 10.35 -7.17
CA GLY A 52 4.29 10.24 -6.78
C GLY A 52 5.01 11.56 -6.46
N GLY A 53 4.40 12.73 -6.72
CA GLY A 53 4.88 14.04 -6.28
C GLY A 53 6.34 14.40 -6.63
N GLY A 54 6.97 13.75 -7.61
CA GLY A 54 8.35 14.02 -8.04
C GLY A 54 9.44 13.72 -7.00
N ARG A 55 9.17 12.85 -6.01
CA ARG A 55 10.12 12.58 -4.92
C ARG A 55 11.15 11.48 -5.23
N ILE A 56 10.79 10.50 -6.05
CA ILE A 56 11.78 9.53 -6.54
C ILE A 56 12.73 10.24 -7.50
N GLN A 57 14.03 10.15 -7.24
CA GLN A 57 15.05 10.71 -8.13
C GLN A 57 14.97 10.00 -9.49
N SER A 58 14.83 10.77 -10.55
CA SER A 58 14.78 10.25 -11.91
C SER A 58 15.49 11.15 -12.90
N VAL A 59 15.99 10.56 -13.98
CA VAL A 59 16.38 11.28 -15.20
C VAL A 59 15.22 11.28 -16.18
N ALA A 60 15.02 12.38 -16.90
CA ALA A 60 14.00 12.44 -17.92
C ALA A 60 14.35 11.49 -19.08
N VAL A 61 13.43 10.58 -19.39
CA VAL A 61 13.51 9.69 -20.55
C VAL A 61 12.44 10.12 -21.55
N GLU A 62 12.84 10.41 -22.79
CA GLU A 62 11.91 10.73 -23.86
C GLU A 62 11.24 9.44 -24.35
N ALA A 63 9.91 9.41 -24.37
CA ALA A 63 9.10 8.25 -24.76
C ALA A 63 9.56 6.93 -24.08
N PRO A 64 9.46 6.83 -22.75
CA PRO A 64 9.97 5.68 -22.02
C PRO A 64 9.30 4.37 -22.47
N VAL A 65 10.12 3.35 -22.64
CA VAL A 65 9.73 1.97 -22.96
C VAL A 65 10.24 1.09 -21.84
N ILE A 66 9.47 0.07 -21.49
CA ILE A 66 9.84 -0.96 -20.52
C ILE A 66 9.82 -2.31 -21.23
N THR A 67 10.84 -3.13 -21.01
CA THR A 67 10.82 -4.52 -21.50
C THR A 67 10.30 -5.40 -20.37
N PHE A 68 8.97 -5.56 -20.30
CA PHE A 68 8.30 -6.33 -19.28
C PHE A 68 8.60 -7.82 -19.42
N ASP A 69 9.06 -8.45 -18.35
CA ASP A 69 9.62 -9.79 -18.39
C ASP A 69 9.07 -10.72 -17.28
N THR A 70 9.74 -11.86 -17.05
CA THR A 70 9.30 -12.82 -16.03
C THR A 70 9.49 -12.35 -14.59
N ALA A 71 10.45 -11.48 -14.31
CA ALA A 71 10.57 -10.86 -13.00
C ALA A 71 9.47 -9.83 -12.81
N ASP A 72 9.26 -8.96 -13.80
CA ASP A 72 8.21 -7.94 -13.73
C ASP A 72 6.81 -8.56 -13.57
N ALA A 73 6.56 -9.74 -14.16
CA ALA A 73 5.34 -10.50 -13.89
C ALA A 73 5.19 -10.91 -12.42
N ALA A 74 6.28 -11.29 -11.75
CA ALA A 74 6.26 -11.61 -10.32
C ALA A 74 6.05 -10.34 -9.48
N TRP A 75 6.64 -9.21 -9.87
CA TRP A 75 6.37 -7.91 -9.25
C TRP A 75 4.88 -7.54 -9.40
N LEU A 76 4.32 -7.63 -10.60
CA LEU A 76 2.92 -7.30 -10.84
C LEU A 76 1.97 -8.22 -10.05
N SER A 77 2.31 -9.51 -9.90
CA SER A 77 1.58 -10.44 -9.04
C SER A 77 1.57 -9.97 -7.59
N ALA A 78 2.75 -9.61 -7.04
CA ALA A 78 2.86 -9.04 -5.70
C ALA A 78 2.01 -7.76 -5.56
N TYR A 79 2.03 -6.88 -6.56
CA TYR A 79 1.29 -5.62 -6.53
C TYR A 79 -0.23 -5.85 -6.53
N THR A 80 -0.71 -6.87 -7.26
CA THR A 80 -2.13 -7.21 -7.20
C THR A 80 -2.55 -7.66 -5.80
N HIS A 81 -1.70 -8.43 -5.10
CA HIS A 81 -1.95 -8.84 -3.72
C HIS A 81 -1.90 -7.65 -2.76
N PHE A 82 -0.95 -6.72 -2.96
CA PHE A 82 -0.91 -5.46 -2.23
C PHE A 82 -2.24 -4.69 -2.35
N LEU A 83 -2.72 -4.45 -3.58
CA LEU A 83 -3.99 -3.75 -3.79
C LEU A 83 -5.19 -4.50 -3.18
N SER A 84 -5.19 -5.83 -3.29
CA SER A 84 -6.27 -6.68 -2.75
C SER A 84 -6.30 -6.62 -1.22
N ALA A 85 -5.14 -6.62 -0.56
CA ALA A 85 -5.04 -6.46 0.89
C ALA A 85 -5.59 -5.11 1.39
N PHE A 86 -5.26 -4.01 0.69
CA PHE A 86 -5.78 -2.68 1.03
C PHE A 86 -7.29 -2.59 0.82
N ALA A 87 -7.79 -3.12 -0.30
CA ALA A 87 -9.22 -3.16 -0.58
C ALA A 87 -9.97 -4.00 0.47
N ALA A 88 -9.49 -5.21 0.77
CA ALA A 88 -10.08 -6.08 1.78
C ALA A 88 -10.08 -5.44 3.17
N THR A 89 -8.98 -4.78 3.56
CA THR A 89 -8.91 -4.04 4.84
C THR A 89 -9.92 -2.89 4.90
N ALA A 90 -10.04 -2.10 3.83
CA ALA A 90 -11.01 -1.01 3.77
C ALA A 90 -12.46 -1.53 3.83
N LEU A 91 -12.76 -2.59 3.08
CA LEU A 91 -14.07 -3.23 3.06
C LEU A 91 -14.42 -3.92 4.38
N ALA A 92 -13.42 -4.43 5.13
CA ALA A 92 -13.66 -5.05 6.43
C ALA A 92 -14.34 -4.09 7.40
N TYR A 93 -14.02 -2.80 7.37
CA TYR A 93 -14.65 -1.79 8.24
C TYR A 93 -15.94 -1.19 7.69
N ASP A 94 -16.36 -1.58 6.48
CA ASP A 94 -17.55 -1.08 5.79
C ASP A 94 -17.74 0.45 5.93
N PRO A 95 -17.01 1.26 5.13
CA PRO A 95 -17.02 2.70 5.29
C PRO A 95 -18.33 3.35 4.84
N GLU A 96 -19.16 2.68 4.03
CA GLU A 96 -20.36 3.26 3.40
C GLU A 96 -21.31 3.88 4.44
N PRO A 97 -21.74 3.17 5.50
CA PRO A 97 -22.64 3.77 6.49
C PRO A 97 -22.02 4.93 7.28
N ALA A 98 -20.69 4.94 7.47
CA ALA A 98 -20.00 6.05 8.12
C ALA A 98 -19.96 7.28 7.20
N ILE A 99 -19.70 7.08 5.91
CA ILE A 99 -19.76 8.11 4.87
C ILE A 99 -21.17 8.71 4.82
N GLN A 100 -22.20 7.87 4.69
CA GLN A 100 -23.58 8.32 4.61
C GLN A 100 -23.99 9.13 5.85
N ARG A 101 -23.63 8.65 7.05
CA ARG A 101 -23.90 9.35 8.30
C ARG A 101 -23.29 10.75 8.33
N VAL A 102 -22.04 10.90 7.88
CA VAL A 102 -21.39 12.21 7.86
C VAL A 102 -22.05 13.11 6.83
N ILE A 103 -22.31 12.63 5.61
CA ILE A 103 -23.01 13.38 4.56
C ILE A 103 -24.36 13.91 5.06
N ASP A 104 -25.18 13.05 5.66
CA ASP A 104 -26.50 13.42 6.18
C ASP A 104 -26.38 14.45 7.32
N SER A 105 -25.39 14.28 8.20
CA SER A 105 -25.14 15.21 9.30
C SER A 105 -24.65 16.57 8.81
N SER A 106 -23.73 16.62 7.83
CA SER A 106 -23.24 17.86 7.23
C SER A 106 -24.37 18.58 6.49
N ALA A 107 -25.22 17.86 5.77
CA ALA A 107 -26.41 18.42 5.15
C ALA A 107 -27.37 19.05 6.18
N ALA A 108 -27.62 18.36 7.30
CA ALA A 108 -28.44 18.89 8.38
C ALA A 108 -27.81 20.12 9.06
N LEU A 109 -26.48 20.13 9.28
CA LEU A 109 -25.75 21.27 9.83
C LEU A 109 -25.84 22.48 8.91
N TYR A 110 -25.64 22.28 7.60
CA TYR A 110 -25.74 23.34 6.60
C TYR A 110 -27.18 23.82 6.38
N ALA A 111 -28.20 23.00 6.64
CA ALA A 111 -29.59 23.45 6.63
C ALA A 111 -29.92 24.43 7.78
N LEU A 112 -29.12 24.47 8.84
CA LEU A 112 -29.24 25.46 9.92
C LEU A 112 -28.61 26.81 9.54
N TRP A 113 -27.86 26.88 8.43
CA TRP A 113 -27.28 28.13 7.98
C TRP A 113 -28.40 29.04 7.45
N GLY A 114 -28.43 30.27 7.96
CA GLY A 114 -29.26 31.34 7.41
C GLY A 114 -28.44 32.27 6.52
N ASP A 115 -29.00 33.42 6.16
CA ASP A 115 -28.33 34.43 5.33
C ASP A 115 -27.26 35.24 6.09
N THR A 116 -27.12 35.02 7.40
CA THR A 116 -26.13 35.72 8.23
C THR A 116 -24.77 35.04 8.08
N PRO A 117 -23.70 35.76 7.68
CA PRO A 117 -22.36 35.19 7.58
C PRO A 117 -21.90 34.57 8.90
N PRO A 118 -21.20 33.42 8.87
CA PRO A 118 -20.72 32.78 10.08
C PRO A 118 -19.72 33.69 10.82
N PRO A 119 -19.70 33.64 12.16
CA PRO A 119 -18.85 34.53 12.97
C PRO A 119 -17.35 34.24 12.83
N ASN A 120 -16.98 33.12 12.20
CA ASN A 120 -15.60 32.76 11.88
C ASN A 120 -15.55 31.90 10.61
N ALA A 121 -14.35 31.71 10.06
CA ALA A 121 -14.10 30.93 8.84
C ALA A 121 -13.75 29.45 9.12
N MET A 122 -14.03 28.92 10.31
CA MET A 122 -13.56 27.58 10.71
C MET A 122 -14.09 26.48 9.79
N ASP A 123 -15.36 26.55 9.41
CA ASP A 123 -15.96 25.57 8.51
C ASP A 123 -15.33 25.63 7.09
N MET A 124 -15.09 26.83 6.56
CA MET A 124 -14.40 26.99 5.28
C MET A 124 -12.96 26.44 5.29
N MET A 125 -12.27 26.56 6.43
CA MET A 125 -10.88 26.12 6.58
C MET A 125 -10.76 24.62 6.86
N PHE A 126 -11.66 24.05 7.66
CA PHE A 126 -11.49 22.72 8.25
C PHE A 126 -12.68 21.79 8.08
N GLY A 127 -13.86 22.28 7.68
CA GLY A 127 -15.10 21.49 7.66
C GLY A 127 -14.96 20.21 6.84
N ARG A 128 -14.50 20.31 5.59
CA ARG A 128 -14.28 19.14 4.73
C ARG A 128 -13.24 18.16 5.28
N GLN A 129 -12.20 18.65 5.96
CA GLN A 129 -11.16 17.83 6.56
C GLN A 129 -11.71 17.08 7.78
N VAL A 130 -12.48 17.77 8.62
CA VAL A 130 -13.16 17.20 9.78
C VAL A 130 -14.15 16.13 9.33
N ASP A 131 -14.93 16.38 8.28
CA ASP A 131 -15.87 15.39 7.72
C ASP A 131 -15.15 14.12 7.26
N ARG A 132 -14.07 14.25 6.50
CA ARG A 132 -13.27 13.08 6.06
C ARG A 132 -12.69 12.30 7.23
N VAL A 133 -12.14 12.99 8.23
CA VAL A 133 -11.62 12.35 9.45
C VAL A 133 -12.75 11.67 10.21
N ALA A 134 -13.92 12.29 10.34
CA ALA A 134 -15.08 11.72 10.98
C ALA A 134 -15.56 10.45 10.26
N MET A 135 -15.60 10.43 8.92
CA MET A 135 -15.97 9.24 8.13
C MET A 135 -15.04 8.06 8.46
N VAL A 136 -13.73 8.31 8.48
CA VAL A 136 -12.72 7.28 8.80
C VAL A 136 -12.87 6.80 10.24
N LEU A 137 -12.89 7.70 11.22
CA LEU A 137 -12.98 7.31 12.64
C LEU A 137 -14.28 6.57 12.96
N LEU A 138 -15.40 6.97 12.32
CA LEU A 138 -16.68 6.28 12.48
C LEU A 138 -16.67 4.89 11.86
N ALA A 139 -16.05 4.70 10.69
CA ALA A 139 -15.88 3.38 10.10
C ALA A 139 -15.01 2.48 10.99
N LEU A 140 -13.85 2.98 11.43
CA LEU A 140 -12.91 2.26 12.28
C LEU A 140 -13.50 1.87 13.65
N SER A 141 -14.47 2.64 14.17
CA SER A 141 -15.15 2.35 15.45
C SER A 141 -16.11 1.15 15.39
N ARG A 142 -16.35 0.58 14.22
CA ARG A 142 -17.20 -0.60 14.04
C ARG A 142 -16.37 -1.87 14.13
N THR A 143 -17.01 -2.95 14.60
CA THR A 143 -16.40 -4.27 14.51
C THR A 143 -16.26 -4.64 13.03
N PRO A 144 -15.04 -4.87 12.53
CA PRO A 144 -14.83 -5.21 11.13
C PRO A 144 -15.22 -6.65 10.83
N ASP A 145 -15.45 -6.94 9.56
CA ASP A 145 -15.63 -8.29 9.03
C ASP A 145 -14.33 -9.10 9.18
N ALA A 146 -14.39 -10.18 9.96
CA ALA A 146 -13.25 -11.04 10.24
C ALA A 146 -12.80 -11.86 9.03
N ASP A 147 -13.69 -12.18 8.09
CA ASP A 147 -13.34 -12.94 6.89
C ASP A 147 -12.52 -12.05 5.95
N LEU A 148 -12.94 -10.79 5.76
CA LEU A 148 -12.18 -9.81 4.98
C LEU A 148 -10.84 -9.43 5.62
N ALA A 149 -10.76 -9.39 6.96
CA ALA A 149 -9.49 -9.19 7.65
C ALA A 149 -8.52 -10.36 7.44
N ARG A 150 -9.00 -11.61 7.53
CA ARG A 150 -8.19 -12.80 7.26
C ARG A 150 -7.77 -12.89 5.79
N ASP A 151 -8.63 -12.45 4.87
CA ASP A 151 -8.31 -12.35 3.45
C ASP A 151 -7.22 -11.31 3.18
N ALA A 152 -7.33 -10.11 3.79
CA ALA A 152 -6.28 -9.10 3.73
C ALA A 152 -4.93 -9.62 4.26
N HIS A 153 -4.95 -10.36 5.36
CA HIS A 153 -3.76 -10.99 5.93
C HIS A 153 -3.11 -12.00 4.98
N ALA A 154 -3.91 -12.86 4.36
CA ALA A 154 -3.44 -13.83 3.37
C ALA A 154 -2.81 -13.12 2.16
N HIS A 155 -3.44 -12.05 1.66
CA HIS A 155 -2.88 -11.23 0.58
C HIS A 155 -1.56 -10.56 0.96
N LEU A 156 -1.41 -10.03 2.17
CA LEU A 156 -0.13 -9.44 2.60
C LEU A 156 1.00 -10.48 2.64
N LEU A 157 0.72 -11.71 3.06
CA LEU A 157 1.70 -12.81 3.03
C LEU A 157 2.03 -13.24 1.59
N ALA A 158 1.03 -13.35 0.71
CA ALA A 158 1.22 -13.68 -0.69
C ALA A 158 2.01 -12.60 -1.45
N MET A 159 1.73 -11.31 -1.18
CA MET A 159 2.50 -10.18 -1.68
C MET A 159 3.98 -10.33 -1.34
N ILE A 160 4.33 -10.65 -0.08
CA ILE A 160 5.73 -10.83 0.33
C ILE A 160 6.38 -12.01 -0.41
N ALA A 161 5.66 -13.12 -0.55
CA ALA A 161 6.16 -14.31 -1.24
C ALA A 161 6.49 -14.00 -2.72
N ASP A 162 5.57 -13.36 -3.43
CA ASP A 162 5.75 -12.97 -4.83
C ASP A 162 6.83 -11.90 -5.00
N ASN A 163 6.93 -10.95 -4.06
CA ASN A 163 7.97 -9.94 -4.09
C ASN A 163 9.38 -10.56 -3.96
N ARG A 164 9.54 -11.55 -3.08
CA ARG A 164 10.81 -12.29 -2.98
C ARG A 164 11.10 -13.09 -4.24
N ARG A 165 10.08 -13.66 -4.87
CA ARG A 165 10.21 -14.33 -6.18
C ARG A 165 10.67 -13.34 -7.26
N PHE A 166 10.15 -12.11 -7.25
CA PHE A 166 10.63 -11.02 -8.10
C PHE A 166 12.13 -10.77 -7.88
N TRP A 167 12.58 -10.44 -6.68
CA TRP A 167 14.00 -10.16 -6.44
C TRP A 167 14.93 -11.35 -6.74
N ALA A 168 14.47 -12.57 -6.50
CA ALA A 168 15.21 -13.77 -6.87
C ALA A 168 15.40 -13.90 -8.39
N LYS A 169 14.42 -13.47 -9.18
CA LYS A 169 14.50 -13.45 -10.66
C LYS A 169 15.38 -12.31 -11.15
N VAL A 170 15.18 -11.09 -10.65
CA VAL A 170 16.02 -9.93 -11.03
C VAL A 170 17.50 -10.15 -10.73
N ALA A 171 17.83 -10.85 -9.65
CA ALA A 171 19.23 -11.18 -9.34
C ALA A 171 19.90 -12.08 -10.40
N LEU A 172 19.11 -12.87 -11.14
CA LEU A 172 19.57 -13.82 -12.16
C LEU A 172 19.54 -13.24 -13.57
N GLU A 173 18.93 -12.08 -13.77
CA GLU A 173 18.85 -11.46 -15.08
C GLU A 173 20.24 -11.15 -15.66
N PRO A 174 20.51 -11.57 -16.90
CA PRO A 174 21.78 -11.35 -17.56
C PRO A 174 21.85 -10.00 -18.28
N ASP A 175 20.71 -9.38 -18.56
CA ASP A 175 20.59 -8.16 -19.34
C ASP A 175 20.20 -6.93 -18.51
N ASN A 176 20.17 -5.80 -19.20
CA ASN A 176 19.89 -4.48 -18.67
C ASN A 176 19.10 -3.72 -19.73
N ARG A 177 17.90 -4.21 -20.02
CA ARG A 177 17.11 -3.77 -21.16
C ARG A 177 15.83 -3.15 -20.64
N ASN A 178 15.85 -1.82 -20.47
CA ASN A 178 14.65 -1.04 -20.17
C ASN A 178 13.87 -1.58 -18.95
N GLU A 179 14.56 -1.80 -17.82
CA GLU A 179 13.96 -2.48 -16.67
C GLU A 179 12.83 -1.66 -16.03
N TRP A 180 11.78 -2.33 -15.56
CA TRP A 180 10.77 -1.69 -14.70
C TRP A 180 11.40 -1.30 -13.36
N VAL A 181 11.85 -2.29 -12.59
CA VAL A 181 12.56 -2.13 -11.31
C VAL A 181 13.94 -2.79 -11.42
N PRO A 182 15.03 -2.00 -11.52
CA PRO A 182 16.37 -2.54 -11.75
C PRO A 182 17.04 -3.05 -10.47
N ASN A 183 17.92 -4.05 -10.60
CA ASN A 183 18.96 -4.33 -9.60
C ASN A 183 20.14 -3.34 -9.71
N ASP A 184 21.13 -3.48 -8.81
CA ASP A 184 22.32 -2.61 -8.72
C ASP A 184 23.21 -2.57 -9.98
N ARG A 185 23.02 -3.50 -10.92
CA ARG A 185 23.77 -3.58 -12.20
C ARG A 185 22.95 -3.10 -13.39
N GLN A 186 21.67 -2.79 -13.18
CA GLN A 186 20.72 -2.42 -14.20
C GLN A 186 20.31 -0.94 -14.09
N VAL A 187 19.63 -0.45 -15.12
CA VAL A 187 19.05 0.91 -15.19
C VAL A 187 17.57 0.81 -15.55
N SER A 188 16.75 1.64 -14.94
CA SER A 188 15.32 1.67 -15.22
C SER A 188 15.03 2.29 -16.58
N GLY A 189 14.15 1.68 -17.38
CA GLY A 189 13.62 2.26 -18.62
C GLY A 189 12.76 3.51 -18.38
N LEU A 190 12.30 3.74 -17.14
CA LEU A 190 11.60 4.95 -16.71
C LEU A 190 12.56 6.09 -16.33
N GLY A 191 13.86 5.82 -16.27
CA GLY A 191 14.86 6.76 -15.77
C GLY A 191 14.88 6.90 -14.24
N ILE A 192 14.16 6.04 -13.51
CA ILE A 192 14.21 6.00 -12.04
C ILE A 192 15.62 5.59 -11.58
N ILE A 193 16.17 6.37 -10.64
CA ILE A 193 17.47 6.09 -10.04
C ILE A 193 17.25 5.30 -8.75
N MET A 194 17.68 4.04 -8.76
CA MET A 194 17.67 3.18 -7.58
C MET A 194 19.00 3.32 -6.83
N PRO A 195 18.99 3.71 -5.53
CA PRO A 195 20.20 3.67 -4.72
C PRO A 195 20.78 2.24 -4.65
N PRO A 196 22.12 2.06 -4.71
CA PRO A 196 22.73 0.75 -4.59
C PRO A 196 22.36 0.05 -3.28
N GLY A 197 22.04 -1.25 -3.36
CA GLY A 197 21.59 -2.07 -2.24
C GLY A 197 20.11 -1.94 -1.92
N THR A 198 19.31 -1.29 -2.78
CA THR A 198 17.85 -1.16 -2.56
C THR A 198 17.18 -2.52 -2.42
N GLY A 199 17.44 -3.46 -3.34
CA GLY A 199 16.82 -4.79 -3.31
C GLY A 199 17.18 -5.59 -2.06
N GLU A 200 18.43 -5.50 -1.58
CA GLU A 200 18.86 -6.18 -0.35
C GLU A 200 18.14 -5.61 0.89
N ARG A 201 18.14 -4.27 1.03
CA ARG A 201 17.50 -3.62 2.19
C ARG A 201 15.99 -3.80 2.20
N TRP A 202 15.37 -3.74 1.02
CA TRP A 202 13.93 -3.98 0.91
C TRP A 202 13.56 -5.41 1.29
N GLN A 203 14.31 -6.41 0.83
CA GLN A 203 14.07 -7.80 1.23
C GLN A 203 14.26 -8.03 2.74
N ALA A 204 15.15 -7.29 3.40
CA ALA A 204 15.27 -7.30 4.86
C ALA A 204 14.01 -6.74 5.56
N VAL A 205 13.43 -5.66 5.03
CA VAL A 205 12.13 -5.13 5.50
C VAL A 205 11.02 -6.17 5.33
N LEU A 206 10.96 -6.85 4.18
CA LEU A 206 9.98 -7.91 3.93
C LEU A 206 10.17 -9.11 4.86
N ALA A 207 11.41 -9.44 5.25
CA ALA A 207 11.69 -10.49 6.22
C ALA A 207 11.14 -10.19 7.62
N ASP A 208 11.26 -8.95 8.08
CA ASP A 208 10.65 -8.55 9.35
C ASP A 208 9.12 -8.44 9.23
N ALA A 209 8.61 -7.89 8.13
CA ALA A 209 7.17 -7.77 7.88
C ALA A 209 6.47 -9.13 7.87
N GLU A 210 7.06 -10.14 7.23
CA GLU A 210 6.51 -11.51 7.21
C GLU A 210 6.42 -12.10 8.62
N LYS A 211 7.48 -11.99 9.43
CA LYS A 211 7.47 -12.47 10.82
C LYS A 211 6.45 -11.74 11.68
N ILE A 212 6.25 -10.44 11.44
CA ILE A 212 5.21 -9.67 12.13
C ILE A 212 3.83 -10.20 11.76
N LEU A 213 3.57 -10.38 10.46
CA LEU A 213 2.30 -10.93 9.97
C LEU A 213 2.05 -12.35 10.48
N GLN A 214 3.08 -13.19 10.61
CA GLN A 214 2.98 -14.54 11.17
C GLN A 214 2.81 -14.55 12.70
N GLY A 215 3.05 -13.42 13.37
CA GLY A 215 3.02 -13.31 14.84
C GLY A 215 4.32 -13.78 15.53
N ASP A 216 5.35 -14.12 14.76
CA ASP A 216 6.68 -14.50 15.27
C ASP A 216 7.47 -13.31 15.81
N LEU A 217 7.21 -12.11 15.29
CA LEU A 217 7.70 -10.84 15.85
C LEU A 217 6.54 -9.97 16.29
N LEU A 218 6.58 -9.52 17.54
CA LEU A 218 5.51 -8.72 18.12
C LEU A 218 5.72 -7.23 17.86
N ILE A 219 4.65 -6.50 17.52
CA ILE A 219 4.70 -5.04 17.37
C ILE A 219 4.92 -4.43 18.76
N PRO A 220 5.96 -3.61 18.98
CA PRO A 220 6.21 -3.02 20.27
C PRO A 220 5.11 -2.01 20.63
N HIS A 221 4.62 -2.09 21.87
CA HIS A 221 3.72 -1.08 22.44
C HIS A 221 4.40 -0.39 23.63
N TRP A 222 4.30 0.94 23.70
CA TRP A 222 5.03 1.76 24.68
C TRP A 222 4.71 1.44 26.15
N ARG A 223 3.59 0.76 26.44
CA ARG A 223 3.20 0.32 27.79
C ARG A 223 3.37 -1.17 28.09
N PHE A 224 3.70 -2.02 27.11
CA PHE A 224 3.85 -3.47 27.33
C PHE A 224 5.26 -3.88 27.76
N GLY A 225 6.15 -2.91 27.99
CA GLY A 225 7.52 -3.18 28.42
C GLY A 225 8.35 -3.84 27.32
N ALA A 226 9.52 -4.38 27.71
CA ALA A 226 10.50 -4.91 26.77
C ALA A 226 10.29 -6.37 26.34
N GLU A 227 9.51 -7.14 27.13
CA GLU A 227 9.31 -8.58 26.92
C GLU A 227 7.99 -8.92 26.23
N ALA A 228 7.16 -7.92 25.93
CA ALA A 228 5.85 -8.12 25.33
C ALA A 228 5.53 -7.10 24.23
N GLY A 229 4.64 -7.50 23.34
CA GLY A 229 4.16 -6.71 22.22
C GLY A 229 2.83 -7.24 21.70
N ILE A 230 2.36 -6.68 20.60
CA ILE A 230 1.09 -7.02 19.97
C ILE A 230 1.34 -8.05 18.87
N ASN A 231 0.59 -9.15 18.90
CA ASN A 231 0.60 -10.17 17.85
C ASN A 231 -0.35 -9.73 16.71
N LEU A 232 0.23 -9.41 15.55
CA LEU A 232 -0.55 -8.95 14.39
C LEU A 232 -1.37 -10.07 13.75
N ALA A 233 -0.89 -11.32 13.76
CA ALA A 233 -1.68 -12.46 13.27
C ALA A 233 -2.99 -12.59 14.05
N LYS A 234 -2.95 -12.44 15.39
CA LYS A 234 -4.16 -12.43 16.23
C LYS A 234 -5.10 -11.27 15.92
N LEU A 235 -4.55 -10.10 15.60
CA LEU A 235 -5.36 -8.94 15.20
C LEU A 235 -6.10 -9.21 13.90
N PHE A 236 -5.49 -9.88 12.92
CA PHE A 236 -6.21 -10.25 11.69
C PHE A 236 -7.19 -11.40 11.87
N GLU A 237 -6.89 -12.35 12.76
CA GLU A 237 -7.78 -13.49 13.05
C GLU A 237 -9.07 -13.05 13.75
N ASN A 238 -8.97 -12.10 14.70
CA ASN A 238 -10.12 -11.58 15.45
C ASN A 238 -10.01 -10.04 15.53
N PRO A 239 -10.29 -9.33 14.43
CA PRO A 239 -10.06 -7.89 14.36
C PRO A 239 -11.01 -7.11 15.29
N PRO A 240 -10.48 -6.22 16.15
CA PRO A 240 -11.31 -5.40 17.03
C PRO A 240 -11.86 -4.19 16.27
N ALA A 241 -12.93 -3.61 16.80
CA ALA A 241 -13.21 -2.21 16.51
C ALA A 241 -12.03 -1.35 17.00
N ILE A 242 -11.57 -0.42 16.17
CA ILE A 242 -10.47 0.46 16.53
C ILE A 242 -11.02 1.60 17.39
N ASP A 243 -10.60 1.60 18.65
CA ASP A 243 -10.76 2.71 19.58
C ASP A 243 -9.36 3.28 19.88
N LEU A 244 -9.09 4.45 19.30
CA LEU A 244 -7.79 5.10 19.45
C LEU A 244 -7.43 5.39 20.90
N LEU A 245 -8.41 5.70 21.77
CA LEU A 245 -8.15 6.01 23.16
C LEU A 245 -7.68 4.76 23.90
N THR A 246 -8.39 3.64 23.76
CA THR A 246 -8.01 2.38 24.42
C THR A 246 -6.78 1.76 23.78
N PHE A 247 -6.53 1.95 22.49
CA PHE A 247 -5.33 1.49 21.80
C PHE A 247 -4.09 2.25 22.26
N ILE A 248 -4.15 3.60 22.31
CA ILE A 248 -3.05 4.41 22.84
C ILE A 248 -2.80 4.04 24.31
N GLN A 249 -3.86 3.88 25.10
CA GLN A 249 -3.75 3.45 26.49
C GLN A 249 -3.19 2.03 26.61
N GLY A 250 -3.45 1.14 25.64
CA GLY A 250 -3.02 -0.25 25.59
C GLY A 250 -4.08 -1.27 26.03
N GLU A 251 -5.16 -0.85 26.71
CA GLU A 251 -6.23 -1.74 27.18
C GLU A 251 -6.94 -2.46 26.04
N GLY A 252 -7.28 -1.74 24.96
CA GLY A 252 -7.97 -2.32 23.80
C GLY A 252 -7.11 -3.35 23.04
N LEU A 253 -5.81 -3.37 23.30
CA LEU A 253 -4.85 -4.27 22.66
C LEU A 253 -4.43 -5.45 23.56
N LEU A 254 -4.89 -5.51 24.81
CA LEU A 254 -4.56 -6.60 25.74
C LEU A 254 -4.91 -8.00 25.21
N PRO A 255 -6.04 -8.23 24.51
CA PRO A 255 -6.34 -9.56 23.95
C PRO A 255 -5.32 -10.06 22.92
N TYR A 256 -4.57 -9.14 22.32
CA TYR A 256 -3.57 -9.39 21.29
C TYR A 256 -2.14 -9.30 21.83
N ALA A 257 -1.98 -8.96 23.11
CA ALA A 257 -0.68 -8.80 23.74
C ALA A 257 -0.09 -10.16 24.12
N GLU A 258 1.18 -10.38 23.78
CA GLU A 258 1.90 -11.61 24.09
C GLU A 258 3.32 -11.31 24.59
N LYS A 259 3.91 -12.27 25.31
CA LYS A 259 5.36 -12.25 25.57
C LYS A 259 6.10 -12.89 24.40
N GLY A 260 7.20 -12.27 23.98
CA GLY A 260 7.97 -12.78 22.85
C GLY A 260 8.99 -11.78 22.30
N PRO A 261 9.76 -12.18 21.27
CA PRO A 261 10.65 -11.26 20.57
C PRO A 261 9.82 -10.16 19.90
N ARG A 262 10.36 -8.94 19.92
CA ARG A 262 9.69 -7.76 19.35
C ARG A 262 10.35 -7.36 18.05
N ALA A 263 9.53 -6.89 17.12
CA ALA A 263 10.03 -6.19 15.94
C ALA A 263 10.86 -4.96 16.36
N THR A 264 11.91 -4.70 15.59
CA THR A 264 12.72 -3.48 15.73
C THR A 264 12.56 -2.66 14.46
N PRO A 265 12.63 -1.32 14.52
CA PRO A 265 12.55 -0.50 13.32
C PRO A 265 13.83 -0.54 12.48
N LEU A 266 14.83 -1.37 12.82
CA LEU A 266 16.17 -1.29 12.24
C LEU A 266 16.16 -1.44 10.71
N ALA A 267 15.56 -2.51 10.18
CA ALA A 267 15.49 -2.74 8.73
C ALA A 267 14.79 -1.58 8.01
N TRP A 268 13.68 -1.10 8.59
CA TRP A 268 12.93 0.04 8.06
C TRP A 268 13.75 1.34 8.07
N THR A 269 14.38 1.69 9.20
CA THR A 269 15.20 2.90 9.33
C THR A 269 16.41 2.87 8.41
N GLU A 270 17.04 1.71 8.23
CA GLU A 270 18.14 1.56 7.29
C GLU A 270 17.69 1.75 5.84
N PHE A 271 16.53 1.23 5.48
CA PHE A 271 15.91 1.43 4.18
C PHE A 271 15.53 2.90 3.96
N GLU A 272 14.85 3.53 4.93
CA GLU A 272 14.47 4.94 4.90
C GLU A 272 15.68 5.86 4.72
N ARG A 273 16.78 5.57 5.41
CA ARG A 273 18.04 6.29 5.23
C ARG A 273 18.63 6.10 3.83
N LEU A 274 18.50 4.91 3.24
CA LEU A 274 18.99 4.63 1.89
C LEU A 274 18.23 5.47 0.85
N VAL A 275 16.91 5.53 0.97
CA VAL A 275 16.03 6.25 0.03
C VAL A 275 15.74 7.70 0.45
N GLN A 276 16.56 8.25 1.36
CA GLN A 276 16.53 9.65 1.79
C GLN A 276 15.16 10.14 2.33
N GLY A 277 14.40 9.25 2.98
CA GLY A 277 13.10 9.58 3.60
C GLY A 277 11.87 9.20 2.78
N ASP A 278 12.04 8.72 1.54
CA ASP A 278 10.92 8.32 0.67
C ASP A 278 10.51 6.84 0.81
N ALA A 279 10.75 6.24 1.98
CA ALA A 279 10.53 4.80 2.23
C ALA A 279 9.13 4.33 1.88
N MET A 280 8.08 5.12 2.17
CA MET A 280 6.70 4.75 1.86
C MET A 280 6.42 4.74 0.36
N LEU A 281 6.97 5.70 -0.38
CA LEU A 281 6.78 5.78 -1.82
C LEU A 281 7.51 4.62 -2.52
N PHE A 282 8.74 4.33 -2.09
CA PHE A 282 9.47 3.16 -2.55
C PHE A 282 8.78 1.85 -2.13
N ALA A 283 8.20 1.77 -0.93
CA ALA A 283 7.44 0.58 -0.52
C ALA A 283 6.25 0.34 -1.46
N VAL A 284 5.52 1.39 -1.87
CA VAL A 284 4.43 1.22 -2.86
C VAL A 284 4.97 0.81 -4.22
N PHE A 285 6.07 1.40 -4.69
CA PHE A 285 6.64 1.10 -6.00
C PHE A 285 7.31 -0.28 -6.09
N LEU A 286 7.96 -0.73 -5.01
CA LEU A 286 8.70 -1.98 -4.98
C LEU A 286 7.83 -3.20 -4.70
N ASN A 287 6.56 -3.01 -4.34
CA ASN A 287 5.58 -4.08 -4.18
C ASN A 287 4.80 -4.32 -5.45
#